data_AF-A0A1G7CAE1-F1
#
_entry.id   AF-A0A1G7CAE1-F1
#
_cell.length_a   1.000
_cell.length_b   1.000
_cell.length_c   1.000
_cell.angle_alpha   90.00
_cell.angle_beta   90.00
_cell.angle_gamma   90.00
#
_symmetry.space_group_name_H-M   'P 1'
#
loop_
_entity.id
_entity.type
_entity.pdbx_description
1 polymer ?
#
loop_
_entity_poly.entity_id
_entity_poly.type
_entity_poly.pdbx_seq_one_letter_code
_entity_poly.pdbx_strand_id
1 'polypeptide(L)'
;MNRRRRAAVLLLSAFLLLTATGQAHAAGYRYWSFWEREGGDWTYATQGPSLARPSDGDVQGFRFAVSEDSAHAVRPRGRADFADICADTPARKGTKRVALVLDFGTAADAPSGERPPARRTACARVAPDATASEALASVAKPLRYDSNALLCAISGYPEKGCGEQIAAGGERSAKGAGTSSAARDEGDGDGGGPSVGLLAGGALVLVLAAAGVWQARRRAR
;
A
#
# COMPACT_ATOMS: atom_id res chain seq x y z
N MET A 1 47.97 -7.77 26.61
CA MET A 1 46.97 -6.99 25.82
C MET A 1 46.29 -5.96 26.72
N ASN A 2 46.74 -4.71 26.62
CA ASN A 2 46.49 -3.64 27.60
C ASN A 2 45.01 -3.28 27.72
N ARG A 3 44.55 -3.03 28.96
CA ARG A 3 43.20 -2.49 29.29
C ARG A 3 42.82 -1.29 28.40
N ARG A 4 43.80 -0.47 28.01
CA ARG A 4 43.64 0.66 27.07
C ARG A 4 43.19 0.25 25.67
N ARG A 5 43.69 -0.88 25.14
CA ARG A 5 43.26 -1.42 23.83
C ARG A 5 41.84 -2.01 23.90
N ARG A 6 41.46 -2.62 25.02
CA ARG A 6 40.09 -3.14 25.24
C ARG A 6 39.06 -2.00 25.36
N ALA A 7 39.41 -0.93 26.07
CA ALA A 7 38.55 0.26 26.18
C ALA A 7 38.39 0.98 24.84
N ALA A 8 39.46 1.12 24.05
CA ALA A 8 39.40 1.73 22.72
C ALA A 8 38.55 0.92 21.73
N VAL A 9 38.64 -0.41 21.77
CA VAL A 9 37.81 -1.28 20.92
C VAL A 9 36.34 -1.20 21.32
N LEU A 10 36.02 -1.17 22.62
CA LEU A 10 34.64 -1.02 23.13
C LEU A 10 34.04 0.35 22.78
N LEU A 11 34.83 1.43 22.86
CA LEU A 11 34.39 2.77 22.47
C LEU A 11 34.16 2.88 20.96
N LEU A 12 35.03 2.28 20.12
CA LEU A 12 34.81 2.23 18.67
C LEU A 12 33.58 1.42 18.29
N SER A 13 33.33 0.28 18.96
CA SER A 13 32.14 -0.54 18.67
C SER A 13 30.85 0.11 19.15
N ALA A 14 30.87 0.84 20.28
CA ALA A 14 29.74 1.66 20.69
C ALA A 14 29.47 2.82 19.70
N PHE A 15 30.51 3.46 19.18
CA PHE A 15 30.38 4.55 18.21
C PHE A 15 29.83 4.06 16.85
N LEU A 16 30.27 2.89 16.36
CA LEU A 16 29.75 2.26 15.13
C LEU A 16 28.28 1.85 15.23
N LEU A 17 27.80 1.46 16.42
CA LEU A 17 26.39 1.14 16.66
C LEU A 17 25.50 2.39 16.76
N LEU A 18 26.05 3.53 17.17
CA LEU A 18 25.34 4.81 17.26
C LEU A 18 25.17 5.51 15.90
N THR A 19 26.03 5.23 14.92
CA THR A 19 25.95 5.81 13.56
C THR A 19 25.07 5.02 12.59
N ALA A 20 24.58 3.85 12.99
CA ALA A 20 23.72 2.99 12.16
C ALA A 20 22.23 3.29 12.33
N THR A 21 21.85 4.54 12.61
CA THR A 21 20.45 4.99 12.50
C THR A 21 20.16 5.28 11.03
N GLY A 22 20.16 4.23 10.21
CA GLY A 22 19.55 4.31 8.89
C GLY A 22 18.09 4.71 9.11
N GLN A 23 17.72 5.93 8.72
CA GLN A 23 16.32 6.33 8.70
C GLN A 23 15.62 5.35 7.77
N ALA A 24 14.83 4.44 8.33
CA ALA A 24 13.90 3.63 7.57
C ALA A 24 12.84 4.59 7.05
N HIS A 25 13.15 5.26 5.94
CA HIS A 25 12.17 6.08 5.28
C HIS A 25 11.10 5.13 4.76
N ALA A 26 9.92 5.23 5.35
CA ALA A 26 8.81 4.40 4.96
C ALA A 26 8.46 4.71 3.50
N ALA A 27 8.56 3.70 2.66
CA ALA A 27 8.14 3.80 1.28
C ALA A 27 6.62 3.92 1.27
N GLY A 28 6.10 5.01 0.71
CA GLY A 28 4.67 5.21 0.57
C GLY A 28 4.13 4.40 -0.61
N TYR A 29 2.86 4.01 -0.58
CA TYR A 29 2.18 3.37 -1.69
C TYR A 29 1.17 4.35 -2.29
N ARG A 30 1.09 4.40 -3.62
CA ARG A 30 0.05 5.15 -4.33
C ARG A 30 -1.12 4.22 -4.68
N TYR A 31 -2.26 4.39 -4.03
CA TYR A 31 -3.39 3.48 -4.23
C TYR A 31 -4.75 4.13 -3.92
N TRP A 32 -5.83 3.43 -4.28
CA TRP A 32 -7.19 3.74 -3.85
C TRP A 32 -7.46 3.14 -2.46
N SER A 33 -7.50 3.99 -1.44
CA SER A 33 -7.95 3.61 -0.09
C SER A 33 -9.48 3.59 -0.01
N PHE A 34 -10.01 2.73 0.85
CA PHE A 34 -11.44 2.52 1.05
C PHE A 34 -11.85 2.86 2.48
N TRP A 35 -12.93 3.63 2.62
CA TRP A 35 -13.33 4.25 3.87
C TRP A 35 -14.83 4.10 4.11
N GLU A 36 -15.19 3.84 5.35
CA GLU A 36 -16.55 3.85 5.84
C GLU A 36 -16.78 5.12 6.64
N ARG A 37 -17.96 5.73 6.53
CA ARG A 37 -18.31 6.91 7.32
C ARG A 37 -19.23 6.52 8.47
N GLU A 38 -18.72 6.65 9.70
CA GLU A 38 -19.44 6.31 10.92
C GLU A 38 -19.46 7.53 11.85
N GLY A 39 -20.63 7.89 12.38
CA GLY A 39 -20.75 9.03 13.29
C GLY A 39 -20.32 10.39 12.69
N GLY A 40 -20.14 10.46 11.37
CA GLY A 40 -19.64 11.64 10.67
C GLY A 40 -18.15 11.64 10.38
N ASP A 41 -17.41 10.69 10.96
CA ASP A 41 -15.97 10.52 10.79
C ASP A 41 -15.63 9.42 9.78
N TRP A 42 -14.45 9.52 9.18
CA TRP A 42 -13.94 8.49 8.28
C TRP A 42 -13.16 7.44 9.07
N THR A 43 -13.57 6.19 8.92
CA THR A 43 -12.87 5.00 9.43
C THR A 43 -12.29 4.23 8.25
N TYR A 44 -11.02 3.84 8.33
CA TYR A 44 -10.41 3.00 7.29
C TYR A 44 -11.12 1.64 7.31
N ALA A 45 -11.60 1.20 6.14
CA ALA A 45 -12.38 -0.02 6.08
C ALA A 45 -11.52 -1.25 6.39
N THR A 46 -12.03 -2.14 7.25
CA THR A 46 -11.36 -3.41 7.60
C THR A 46 -11.63 -4.51 6.57
N GLN A 47 -12.64 -4.32 5.72
CA GLN A 47 -13.02 -5.22 4.63
C GLN A 47 -12.83 -4.53 3.28
N GLY A 48 -12.49 -5.31 2.25
CA GLY A 48 -12.39 -4.79 0.88
C GLY A 48 -13.78 -4.43 0.31
N PRO A 49 -13.85 -3.51 -0.69
CA PRO A 49 -15.12 -3.07 -1.27
C PRO A 49 -15.97 -4.20 -1.88
N SER A 50 -15.35 -5.29 -2.30
CA SER A 50 -16.03 -6.47 -2.86
C SER A 50 -16.67 -7.38 -1.80
N LEU A 51 -16.41 -7.14 -0.51
CA LEU A 51 -16.99 -7.88 0.60
C LEU A 51 -17.92 -7.00 1.45
N ALA A 52 -17.57 -5.71 1.61
CA ALA A 52 -18.35 -4.77 2.38
C ALA A 52 -19.76 -4.59 1.78
N ARG A 53 -20.79 -4.72 2.61
CA ARG A 53 -22.21 -4.58 2.24
C ARG A 53 -22.85 -3.43 3.04
N PRO A 54 -22.69 -2.18 2.60
CA PRO A 54 -23.28 -1.02 3.26
C PRO A 54 -24.81 -1.10 3.29
N SER A 55 -25.42 -0.49 4.30
CA SER A 55 -26.87 -0.31 4.46
C SER A 55 -27.41 0.82 3.56
N ASP A 56 -28.74 0.92 3.42
CA ASP A 56 -29.36 2.13 2.85
C ASP A 56 -29.05 3.32 3.77
N GLY A 57 -28.52 4.41 3.22
CA GLY A 57 -28.12 5.58 4.02
C GLY A 57 -26.62 5.68 4.27
N ASP A 58 -25.86 4.61 4.05
CA ASP A 58 -24.43 4.62 4.35
C ASP A 58 -23.65 5.45 3.33
N VAL A 59 -22.54 6.02 3.82
CA VAL A 59 -21.60 6.78 3.00
C VAL A 59 -20.26 6.04 2.95
N GLN A 60 -19.78 5.80 1.75
CA GLN A 60 -18.53 5.10 1.47
C GLN A 60 -17.57 6.04 0.72
N GLY A 61 -16.28 5.94 1.04
CA GLY A 61 -15.24 6.81 0.50
C GLY A 61 -14.18 6.03 -0.25
N PHE A 62 -13.83 6.53 -1.44
CA PHE A 62 -12.68 6.07 -2.21
C PHE A 62 -11.72 7.23 -2.37
N ARG A 63 -10.50 7.09 -1.87
CA ARG A 63 -9.48 8.15 -1.88
C ARG A 63 -8.19 7.66 -2.51
N PHE A 64 -7.83 8.26 -3.63
CA PHE A 64 -6.55 8.03 -4.27
C PHE A 64 -5.50 8.96 -3.67
N ALA A 65 -4.45 8.39 -3.09
CA ALA A 65 -3.37 9.14 -2.45
C ALA A 65 -2.09 8.29 -2.37
N VAL A 66 -0.98 8.96 -2.06
CA VAL A 66 0.21 8.29 -1.52
C VAL A 66 0.04 8.17 0.00
N SER A 67 0.11 6.95 0.54
CA SER A 67 0.02 6.70 1.99
C SER A 67 1.05 5.66 2.41
N GLU A 68 1.60 5.81 3.61
CA GLU A 68 2.59 4.89 4.17
C GLU A 68 2.01 3.49 4.38
N ASP A 69 0.89 3.42 5.10
CA ASP A 69 0.14 2.21 5.38
C ASP A 69 -1.34 2.55 5.60
N SER A 70 -2.13 1.58 6.05
CA SER A 70 -3.55 1.78 6.35
C SER A 70 -3.79 2.62 7.62
N ALA A 71 -2.89 2.60 8.60
CA ALA A 71 -3.00 3.38 9.83
C ALA A 71 -2.76 4.87 9.60
N HIS A 72 -1.94 5.19 8.60
CA HIS A 72 -1.58 6.55 8.19
C HIS A 72 -2.17 6.92 6.83
N ALA A 73 -3.23 6.22 6.41
CA ALA A 73 -3.87 6.47 5.14
C ALA A 73 -4.56 7.85 5.09
N VAL A 74 -4.40 8.53 3.95
CA VAL A 74 -5.05 9.83 3.74
C VAL A 74 -6.54 9.61 3.52
N ARG A 75 -7.38 10.19 4.38
CA ARG A 75 -8.84 10.10 4.30
C ARG A 75 -9.46 10.95 3.16
N PRO A 76 -10.69 10.62 2.71
CA PRO A 76 -11.41 11.42 1.73
C PRO A 76 -11.63 12.87 2.19
N ARG A 77 -11.52 13.82 1.27
CA ARG A 77 -11.67 15.25 1.57
C ARG A 77 -13.11 15.72 1.34
N GLY A 78 -13.50 16.80 2.00
CA GLY A 78 -14.76 17.50 1.78
C GLY A 78 -15.94 16.92 2.57
N ARG A 79 -17.14 17.47 2.31
CA ARG A 79 -18.39 17.02 2.93
C ARG A 79 -18.84 15.68 2.34
N ALA A 80 -19.48 14.89 3.19
CA ALA A 80 -19.87 13.51 2.88
C ALA A 80 -21.22 13.16 3.52
N ASP A 81 -22.17 14.08 3.51
CA ASP A 81 -23.49 13.88 4.10
C ASP A 81 -24.40 13.09 3.15
N PHE A 82 -25.05 12.04 3.64
CA PHE A 82 -25.92 11.19 2.83
C PHE A 82 -27.12 11.96 2.27
N ALA A 83 -27.77 12.78 3.11
CA ALA A 83 -28.96 13.51 2.70
C ALA A 83 -28.61 14.52 1.60
N ASP A 84 -27.46 15.17 1.70
CA ASP A 84 -26.95 16.06 0.65
C ASP A 84 -26.62 15.29 -0.65
N ILE A 85 -25.89 14.17 -0.57
CA ILE A 85 -25.42 13.43 -1.76
C ILE A 85 -26.57 12.73 -2.49
N CYS A 86 -27.54 12.20 -1.74
CA CYS A 86 -28.63 11.39 -2.27
C CYS A 86 -29.96 12.16 -2.36
N ALA A 87 -29.96 13.49 -2.24
CA ALA A 87 -31.16 14.33 -2.26
C ALA A 87 -32.09 14.02 -3.45
N ASP A 88 -31.51 13.87 -4.65
CA ASP A 88 -32.25 13.61 -5.90
C ASP A 88 -32.49 12.12 -6.17
N THR A 89 -32.14 11.24 -5.23
CA THR A 89 -32.27 9.79 -5.36
C THR A 89 -33.35 9.27 -4.40
N PRO A 90 -34.63 9.22 -4.82
CA PRO A 90 -35.71 8.73 -3.97
C PRO A 90 -35.51 7.26 -3.59
N ALA A 91 -35.92 6.88 -2.38
CA ALA A 91 -35.96 5.48 -1.98
C ALA A 91 -36.91 4.69 -2.90
N ARG A 92 -36.55 3.43 -3.19
CA ARG A 92 -37.38 2.52 -3.97
C ARG A 92 -37.38 1.14 -3.31
N LYS A 93 -38.58 0.56 -3.15
CA LYS A 93 -38.75 -0.78 -2.59
C LYS A 93 -37.86 -1.80 -3.33
N GLY A 94 -37.18 -2.66 -2.57
CA GLY A 94 -36.29 -3.68 -3.12
C GLY A 94 -34.92 -3.15 -3.56
N THR A 95 -34.55 -1.91 -3.19
CA THR A 95 -33.22 -1.34 -3.43
C THR A 95 -32.73 -0.61 -2.20
N LYS A 96 -31.41 -0.39 -2.12
CA LYS A 96 -30.78 0.52 -1.16
C LYS A 96 -30.03 1.62 -1.90
N ARG A 97 -29.76 2.71 -1.21
CA ARG A 97 -28.95 3.84 -1.65
C ARG A 97 -27.67 3.91 -0.85
N VAL A 98 -26.56 4.06 -1.54
CA VAL A 98 -25.24 4.22 -0.95
C VAL A 98 -24.65 5.49 -1.51
N ALA A 99 -24.31 6.44 -0.64
CA ALA A 99 -23.62 7.65 -1.04
C ALA A 99 -22.13 7.34 -1.20
N LEU A 100 -21.54 7.78 -2.30
CA LEU A 100 -20.15 7.55 -2.65
C LEU A 100 -19.40 8.87 -2.76
N VAL A 101 -18.30 8.97 -2.03
CA VAL A 101 -17.32 10.06 -2.16
C VAL A 101 -16.15 9.54 -3.00
N LEU A 102 -15.98 10.08 -4.20
CA LEU A 102 -14.90 9.73 -5.11
C LEU A 102 -13.86 10.85 -5.09
N ASP A 103 -12.81 10.64 -4.32
CA ASP A 103 -11.73 11.59 -4.16
C ASP A 103 -10.47 11.12 -4.91
N PHE A 104 -10.33 11.62 -6.14
CA PHE A 104 -9.30 11.22 -7.10
C PHE A 104 -7.87 11.68 -6.77
N GLY A 105 -7.62 12.34 -5.65
CA GLY A 105 -6.28 12.84 -5.36
C GLY A 105 -6.12 14.35 -5.55
N THR A 106 -4.94 14.81 -5.18
CA THR A 106 -4.37 16.10 -5.58
C THR A 106 -3.36 15.88 -6.70
N ALA A 107 -2.86 16.97 -7.29
CA ALA A 107 -1.74 16.88 -8.23
C ALA A 107 -0.50 16.21 -7.62
N ALA A 108 -0.27 16.31 -6.30
CA ALA A 108 0.84 15.65 -5.63
C ALA A 108 0.66 14.13 -5.49
N ASP A 109 -0.58 13.64 -5.55
CA ASP A 109 -0.90 12.21 -5.50
C ASP A 109 -0.78 11.55 -6.87
N ALA A 110 -0.80 12.33 -7.95
CA ALA A 110 -0.93 11.83 -9.31
C ALA A 110 0.33 11.09 -9.79
N PRO A 111 0.16 10.06 -10.64
CA PRO A 111 1.27 9.55 -11.44
C PRO A 111 1.83 10.66 -12.35
N SER A 112 3.11 10.49 -12.73
CA SER A 112 3.80 11.44 -13.60
C SER A 112 3.05 11.66 -14.91
N GLY A 113 2.78 12.92 -15.26
CA GLY A 113 2.06 13.29 -16.49
C GLY A 113 0.54 13.13 -16.43
N GLU A 114 -0.02 12.61 -15.34
CA GLU A 114 -1.47 12.50 -15.15
C GLU A 114 -2.02 13.67 -14.33
N ARG A 115 -3.31 13.97 -14.51
CA ARG A 115 -4.03 14.96 -13.69
C ARG A 115 -5.28 14.31 -13.10
N PRO A 116 -5.47 14.35 -11.77
CA PRO A 116 -6.63 13.73 -11.16
C PRO A 116 -7.91 14.47 -11.58
N PRO A 117 -8.99 13.74 -11.88
CA PRO A 117 -10.32 14.32 -11.98
C PRO A 117 -10.70 15.11 -10.71
N ALA A 118 -11.66 16.02 -10.84
CA ALA A 118 -12.20 16.69 -9.67
C ALA A 118 -12.87 15.66 -8.73
N ARG A 119 -12.71 15.88 -7.41
CA ARG A 119 -13.51 15.15 -6.42
C ARG A 119 -14.98 15.34 -6.72
N ARG A 120 -15.75 14.25 -6.69
CA ARG A 120 -17.20 14.28 -6.86
C ARG A 120 -17.88 13.28 -5.93
N THR A 121 -19.17 13.47 -5.75
CA THR A 121 -20.03 12.52 -5.05
C THR A 121 -21.03 11.91 -6.03
N ALA A 122 -21.58 10.75 -5.67
CA ALA A 122 -22.65 10.11 -6.42
C ALA A 122 -23.50 9.27 -5.48
N CYS A 123 -24.79 9.16 -5.77
CA CYS A 123 -25.68 8.25 -5.06
C CYS A 123 -25.94 7.01 -5.91
N ALA A 124 -25.47 5.85 -5.45
CA ALA A 124 -25.75 4.56 -6.08
C ALA A 124 -27.08 4.02 -5.57
N ARG A 125 -27.95 3.55 -6.46
CA ARG A 125 -29.16 2.80 -6.09
C ARG A 125 -29.04 1.36 -6.59
N VAL A 126 -28.89 0.42 -5.66
CA VAL A 126 -28.47 -0.95 -5.93
C VAL A 126 -29.32 -1.98 -5.20
N ALA A 127 -29.12 -3.27 -5.50
CA ALA A 127 -29.80 -4.36 -4.82
C ALA A 127 -29.49 -4.36 -3.31
N PRO A 128 -30.38 -4.88 -2.45
CA PRO A 128 -30.21 -4.81 -0.99
C PRO A 128 -28.92 -5.50 -0.49
N ASP A 129 -28.49 -6.56 -1.17
CA ASP A 129 -27.29 -7.35 -0.84
C ASP A 129 -26.03 -6.90 -1.58
N ALA A 130 -26.12 -5.85 -2.40
CA ALA A 130 -25.01 -5.35 -3.20
C ALA A 130 -23.83 -4.87 -2.33
N THR A 131 -22.63 -5.13 -2.82
CA THR A 131 -21.35 -4.75 -2.24
C THR A 131 -21.00 -3.29 -2.54
N ALA A 132 -20.03 -2.72 -1.82
CA ALA A 132 -19.51 -1.39 -2.11
C ALA A 132 -18.88 -1.31 -3.52
N SER A 133 -18.25 -2.38 -4.01
CA SER A 133 -17.76 -2.49 -5.39
C SER A 133 -18.89 -2.39 -6.42
N GLU A 134 -20.02 -3.08 -6.19
CA GLU A 134 -21.18 -3.02 -7.09
C GLU A 134 -21.85 -1.65 -7.06
N ALA A 135 -21.96 -1.03 -5.88
CA ALA A 135 -22.40 0.36 -5.74
C ALA A 135 -21.49 1.31 -6.53
N LEU A 136 -20.17 1.21 -6.37
CA LEU A 136 -19.20 2.00 -7.11
C LEU A 136 -19.31 1.80 -8.62
N ALA A 137 -19.38 0.54 -9.07
CA ALA A 137 -19.51 0.20 -10.48
C ALA A 137 -20.79 0.73 -11.11
N SER A 138 -21.85 0.95 -10.34
CA SER A 138 -23.10 1.53 -10.86
C SER A 138 -22.98 3.02 -11.25
N VAL A 139 -21.98 3.76 -10.73
CA VAL A 139 -21.85 5.22 -10.91
C VAL A 139 -20.47 5.71 -11.38
N ALA A 140 -19.47 4.84 -11.47
CA ALA A 140 -18.08 5.25 -11.68
C ALA A 140 -17.24 4.34 -12.59
N LYS A 141 -17.87 3.65 -13.54
CA LYS A 141 -17.16 2.85 -14.56
C LYS A 141 -16.30 3.71 -15.51
N PRO A 142 -15.25 3.13 -16.13
CA PRO A 142 -14.76 1.77 -15.90
C PRO A 142 -14.00 1.64 -14.58
N LEU A 143 -14.08 0.45 -13.98
CA LEU A 143 -13.23 0.06 -12.86
C LEU A 143 -12.14 -0.88 -13.37
N ARG A 144 -10.91 -0.72 -12.87
CA ARG A 144 -9.79 -1.64 -13.16
C ARG A 144 -9.29 -2.24 -11.87
N TYR A 145 -9.09 -3.55 -11.86
CA TYR A 145 -8.54 -4.30 -10.74
C TYR A 145 -7.31 -5.10 -11.19
N ASP A 146 -6.41 -5.39 -10.26
CA ASP A 146 -5.31 -6.34 -10.48
C ASP A 146 -5.75 -7.79 -10.18
N SER A 147 -4.82 -8.73 -10.30
CA SER A 147 -5.07 -10.14 -10.00
C SER A 147 -5.36 -10.43 -8.52
N ASN A 148 -5.04 -9.50 -7.62
CA ASN A 148 -5.28 -9.60 -6.17
C ASN A 148 -6.58 -8.89 -5.75
N ALA A 149 -7.40 -8.47 -6.72
CA ALA A 149 -8.61 -7.68 -6.52
C ALA A 149 -8.36 -6.30 -5.88
N LEU A 150 -7.15 -5.75 -5.99
CA LEU A 150 -6.85 -4.37 -5.64
C LEU A 150 -7.52 -3.44 -6.66
N LEU A 151 -8.25 -2.43 -6.19
CA LEU A 151 -8.86 -1.42 -7.05
C LEU A 151 -7.76 -0.49 -7.59
N CYS A 152 -7.45 -0.61 -8.87
CA CYS A 152 -6.40 0.14 -9.54
C CYS A 152 -6.89 1.46 -10.12
N ALA A 153 -8.11 1.48 -10.67
CA ALA A 153 -8.65 2.68 -11.30
C ALA A 153 -10.17 2.81 -11.15
N ILE A 154 -10.63 4.05 -11.02
CA ILE A 154 -12.04 4.45 -11.03
C ILE A 154 -12.23 5.42 -12.18
N SER A 155 -13.24 5.22 -13.02
CA SER A 155 -13.53 6.09 -14.17
C SER A 155 -12.28 6.35 -15.06
N GLY A 156 -11.42 5.34 -15.19
CA GLY A 156 -10.18 5.42 -15.96
C GLY A 156 -8.98 6.10 -15.28
N TYR A 157 -9.08 6.53 -14.01
CA TYR A 157 -7.98 7.16 -13.28
C TYR A 157 -7.49 6.31 -12.08
N PRO A 158 -6.16 6.20 -11.88
CA PRO A 158 -5.12 6.55 -12.85
C PRO A 158 -5.18 5.68 -14.10
N GLU A 159 -4.69 6.19 -15.22
CA GLU A 159 -4.67 5.46 -16.50
C GLU A 159 -3.83 4.18 -16.35
N LYS A 160 -2.70 4.30 -15.66
CA LYS A 160 -1.73 3.22 -15.44
C LYS A 160 -1.42 3.05 -13.97
N GLY A 161 -0.75 1.96 -13.63
CA GLY A 161 -0.37 1.66 -12.26
C GLY A 161 -1.42 0.93 -11.44
N CYS A 162 -1.01 0.39 -10.30
CA CYS A 162 -1.89 -0.26 -9.33
C CYS A 162 -1.14 -0.52 -8.01
N GLY A 163 -1.06 0.49 -7.15
CA GLY A 163 -0.43 0.30 -5.83
C GLY A 163 1.09 0.41 -5.86
N GLU A 164 1.67 1.26 -6.70
CA GLU A 164 3.12 1.39 -6.78
C GLU A 164 3.73 1.91 -5.48
N GLN A 165 4.86 1.31 -5.11
CA GLN A 165 5.71 1.83 -4.06
C GLN A 165 6.47 3.07 -4.57
N ILE A 166 6.41 4.14 -3.78
CA ILE A 166 7.07 5.41 -4.03
C ILE A 166 8.27 5.48 -3.12
N ALA A 167 9.45 5.56 -3.73
CA ALA A 167 10.69 5.80 -2.98
C ALA A 167 10.56 7.10 -2.19
N ALA A 168 11.02 7.07 -0.94
CA ALA A 168 11.11 8.27 -0.14
C ALA A 168 12.10 9.25 -0.80
N GLY A 169 11.58 10.37 -1.31
CA GLY A 169 12.40 11.41 -1.93
C GLY A 169 12.00 11.82 -3.35
N GLY A 170 10.95 11.25 -3.96
CA GLY A 170 10.42 11.72 -5.23
C GLY A 170 11.24 11.29 -6.46
N GLU A 171 10.54 10.63 -7.39
CA GLU A 171 10.90 10.28 -8.76
C GLU A 171 12.39 10.19 -9.13
N ARG A 172 12.87 8.95 -9.29
CA ARG A 172 13.68 8.56 -10.46
C ARG A 172 13.76 7.03 -10.55
N SER A 173 12.99 6.45 -11.47
CA SER A 173 13.51 5.46 -12.44
C SER A 173 12.39 4.96 -13.34
N ALA A 174 12.34 5.54 -14.54
CA ALA A 174 11.82 4.86 -15.70
C ALA A 174 12.88 3.86 -16.18
N LYS A 175 12.61 2.56 -16.10
CA LYS A 175 12.93 1.61 -17.17
C LYS A 175 12.17 0.31 -16.95
N GLY A 176 11.22 0.05 -17.85
CA GLY A 176 10.49 -1.20 -17.88
C GLY A 176 11.40 -2.38 -18.26
N ALA A 177 10.95 -3.57 -17.88
CA ALA A 177 11.34 -4.81 -18.54
C ALA A 177 10.13 -5.74 -18.48
N GLY A 178 9.54 -6.01 -19.65
CA GLY A 178 8.50 -7.00 -19.83
C GLY A 178 9.05 -8.41 -20.00
N THR A 179 8.18 -9.38 -19.72
CA THR A 179 7.98 -10.67 -20.39
C THR A 179 9.20 -11.57 -20.72
N SER A 180 9.30 -12.61 -19.90
CA SER A 180 9.25 -14.06 -20.19
C SER A 180 10.12 -14.74 -21.28
N SER A 181 10.78 -15.83 -20.81
CA SER A 181 10.88 -17.18 -21.41
C SER A 181 12.19 -17.62 -22.10
N ALA A 182 12.89 -18.51 -21.37
CA ALA A 182 13.43 -19.82 -21.77
C ALA A 182 14.59 -20.00 -22.79
N ALA A 183 15.57 -20.78 -22.29
CA ALA A 183 16.43 -21.79 -22.94
C ALA A 183 17.86 -21.42 -23.41
N ARG A 184 18.83 -21.91 -22.59
CA ARG A 184 20.11 -22.62 -22.86
C ARG A 184 20.93 -22.26 -24.12
N ASP A 185 22.20 -21.87 -23.97
CA ASP A 185 23.37 -22.77 -24.03
C ASP A 185 24.69 -22.04 -23.65
N GLU A 186 25.73 -22.81 -23.33
CA GLU A 186 27.02 -22.45 -22.72
C GLU A 186 27.92 -21.48 -23.53
N GLY A 187 28.69 -20.65 -22.81
CA GLY A 187 29.79 -19.84 -23.35
C GLY A 187 30.44 -18.95 -22.29
N ASP A 188 31.68 -19.29 -21.93
CA ASP A 188 32.58 -18.59 -21.02
C ASP A 188 32.62 -17.07 -21.19
N GLY A 189 32.60 -16.34 -20.07
CA GLY A 189 32.76 -14.88 -20.05
C GLY A 189 32.55 -14.27 -18.67
N ASP A 190 33.66 -13.91 -18.04
CA ASP A 190 33.84 -13.27 -16.73
C ASP A 190 32.96 -12.01 -16.51
N GLY A 191 32.52 -11.77 -15.26
CA GLY A 191 31.94 -10.49 -14.83
C GLY A 191 30.54 -10.50 -14.19
N GLY A 192 30.29 -11.32 -13.16
CA GLY A 192 29.07 -11.27 -12.32
C GLY A 192 29.35 -10.72 -10.92
N GLY A 193 28.94 -9.49 -10.64
CA GLY A 193 29.15 -8.81 -9.35
C GLY A 193 28.48 -9.53 -8.16
N PRO A 194 29.10 -9.57 -6.96
CA PRO A 194 28.60 -10.38 -5.86
C PRO A 194 27.41 -9.74 -5.16
N SER A 195 26.29 -10.48 -5.14
CA SER A 195 25.10 -10.24 -4.32
C SER A 195 25.44 -10.32 -2.83
N VAL A 196 25.93 -9.21 -2.26
CA VAL A 196 26.30 -9.04 -0.84
C VAL A 196 25.19 -9.44 0.15
N GLY A 197 23.92 -9.48 -0.28
CA GLY A 197 22.78 -9.89 0.56
C GLY A 197 22.75 -11.39 0.92
N LEU A 198 23.17 -12.28 0.02
CA LEU A 198 23.13 -13.73 0.25
C LEU A 198 24.27 -14.21 1.15
N LEU A 199 25.45 -13.57 1.03
CA LEU A 199 26.61 -13.92 1.85
C LEU A 199 26.49 -13.39 3.29
N ALA A 200 25.90 -12.19 3.47
CA ALA A 200 25.64 -11.64 4.80
C ALA A 200 24.58 -12.43 5.59
N GLY A 201 23.53 -12.91 4.91
CA GLY A 201 22.48 -13.72 5.54
C GLY A 201 22.97 -15.11 5.96
N GLY A 202 23.76 -15.79 5.12
CA GLY A 202 24.30 -17.11 5.42
C GLY A 202 25.26 -17.14 6.61
N ALA A 203 26.12 -16.13 6.74
CA ALA A 203 27.06 -16.03 7.85
C ALA A 203 26.35 -15.86 9.21
N LEU A 204 25.25 -15.13 9.27
CA LEU A 204 24.48 -14.92 10.49
C LEU A 204 23.83 -16.22 10.99
N VAL A 205 23.26 -17.03 10.08
CA VAL A 205 22.62 -18.31 10.43
C VAL A 205 23.64 -19.29 11.02
N LEU A 206 24.85 -19.35 10.45
CA LEU A 206 25.90 -20.24 10.95
C LEU A 206 26.40 -19.83 12.34
N VAL A 207 26.51 -18.52 12.61
CA VAL A 207 26.89 -18.02 13.95
C VAL A 207 25.82 -18.35 14.99
N LEU A 208 24.54 -18.19 14.66
CA LEU A 208 23.43 -18.52 15.57
C LEU A 208 23.34 -20.03 15.83
N ALA A 209 23.56 -20.87 14.82
CA ALA A 209 23.59 -22.32 14.97
C ALA A 209 24.76 -22.77 15.87
N ALA A 210 25.96 -22.20 15.70
CA ALA A 210 27.11 -22.50 16.53
C ALA A 210 26.89 -22.06 18.00
N ALA A 211 26.28 -20.89 18.21
CA ALA A 211 25.91 -20.41 19.55
C ALA A 211 24.89 -21.33 20.23
N GLY A 212 23.88 -21.82 19.50
CA GLY A 212 22.88 -22.76 20.00
C GLY A 212 23.50 -24.09 20.45
N VAL A 213 24.38 -24.68 19.65
CA VAL A 213 25.09 -25.94 19.99
C VAL A 213 25.98 -25.77 21.21
N TRP A 214 26.67 -24.64 21.33
CA TRP A 214 27.52 -24.34 22.48
C TRP A 214 26.71 -24.15 23.77
N GLN A 215 25.56 -23.48 23.69
CA GLN A 215 24.68 -23.27 24.84
C GLN A 215 24.03 -24.57 25.29
N ALA A 216 23.67 -25.47 24.37
CA ALA A 216 23.16 -26.81 24.69
C ALA A 216 24.23 -27.68 25.39
N ARG A 217 25.49 -27.63 24.93
CA ARG A 217 26.61 -28.35 25.56
C ARG A 217 26.96 -27.87 26.96
N ARG A 218 26.69 -26.60 27.28
CA ARG A 218 26.86 -26.07 28.64
C ARG A 218 25.75 -26.46 29.60
N ARG A 219 24.54 -26.76 29.11
CA ARG A 219 23.41 -27.20 29.96
C ARG A 219 23.40 -28.70 30.23
N ALA A 220 24.13 -29.48 29.44
CA ALA A 220 24.28 -30.93 29.61
C ALA A 220 25.51 -31.32 30.46
N ARG A 221 26.18 -30.35 31.09
CA ARG A 221 27.27 -30.56 32.05
C ARG A 221 26.85 -30.05 33.42
#